data_AF-A0A344KZ22-F1
#
_entry.id   AF-A0A344KZ22-F1
#
_cell.length_a   1.000
_cell.length_b   1.000
_cell.length_c   1.000
_cell.angle_alpha   90.00
_cell.angle_beta   90.00
_cell.angle_gamma   90.00
#
_symmetry.space_group_name_H-M   'P 1'
#
loop_
_entity.id
_entity.type
_entity.pdbx_description
1 polymer ?
#
loop_
_entity_poly.entity_id
_entity_poly.type
_entity_poly.pdbx_seq_one_letter_code
_entity_poly.pdbx_strand_id
1 'polypeptide(L)' 'MVVIFTIFSLICLNFTLYSSLFFFSKLPEAYAFLNPIVDVMPVIPIFFFLLAFVWQAALSFR' A
#
# COMPACT_ATOMS: atom_id res chain seq x y z
N MET A 1 -11.02 -11.16 -14.78
CA MET A 1 -9.58 -11.15 -14.46
C MET A 1 -8.92 -9.82 -14.81
N VAL A 2 -9.00 -9.36 -16.07
CA VAL A 2 -8.36 -8.10 -16.53
C VAL A 2 -8.86 -6.86 -15.76
N VAL A 3 -10.18 -6.72 -15.55
CA VAL A 3 -10.76 -5.54 -14.87
C VAL A 3 -10.29 -5.40 -13.41
N ILE A 4 -10.20 -6.50 -12.66
CA ILE A 4 -9.73 -6.50 -11.27
C ILE A 4 -8.25 -6.10 -11.19
N PHE A 5 -7.44 -6.57 -12.15
CA PHE A 5 -6.02 -6.22 -12.22
C PHE A 5 -5.80 -4.73 -12.53
N THR A 6 -6.62 -4.16 -13.42
CA THR A 6 -6.56 -2.72 -13.75
C THR A 6 -6.99 -1.84 -12.58
N ILE A 7 -8.06 -2.23 -11.86
CA ILE A 7 -8.54 -1.51 -10.67
C ILE A 7 -7.47 -1.52 -9.57
N PHE A 8 -6.86 -2.68 -9.31
CA PHE A 8 -5.81 -2.82 -8.31
C PHE A 8 -4.55 -2.00 -8.65
N SER A 9 -4.14 -2.00 -9.92
CA SER A 9 -3.02 -1.19 -10.40
C SER A 9 -3.27 0.31 -10.26
N LEU A 10 -4.49 0.78 -10.61
CA LEU A 10 -4.89 2.17 -10.47
C LEU A 10 -4.90 2.64 -9.00
N ILE A 11 -5.37 1.77 -8.09
CA ILE A 11 -5.39 2.06 -6.65
C ILE A 11 -3.96 2.12 -6.09
N CYS A 12 -3.09 1.19 -6.46
CA CYS A 12 -1.68 1.19 -6.01
C CYS A 12 -0.93 2.44 -6.47
N LEU A 13 -1.14 2.88 -7.72
CA LEU A 13 -0.51 4.08 -8.26
C LEU A 13 -1.01 5.34 -7.55
N ASN A 14 -2.32 5.45 -7.32
CA ASN A 14 -2.90 6.56 -6.55
C ASN A 14 -2.37 6.62 -5.11
N PHE A 15 -2.30 5.47 -4.43
CA PHE A 15 -1.81 5.39 -3.07
C PHE A 15 -0.33 5.78 -2.97
N THR A 16 0.50 5.35 -3.91
CA THR A 16 1.93 5.69 -3.96
C THR A 16 2.14 7.19 -4.17
N LEU A 17 1.39 7.79 -5.10
CA LEU A 17 1.44 9.24 -5.31
C LEU A 17 0.96 10.02 -4.08
N TYR A 18 -0.14 9.60 -3.45
CA TYR A 18 -0.66 10.24 -2.25
C TYR A 18 0.30 10.12 -1.05
N SER A 19 0.91 8.95 -0.87
CA SER A 19 1.91 8.71 0.19
C SER A 19 3.18 9.54 -0.03
N SER A 20 3.64 9.70 -1.27
CA SER A 20 4.81 10.54 -1.59
C SER A 20 4.59 12.03 -1.28
N LEU A 21 3.34 12.51 -1.43
CA LEU A 21 2.95 13.87 -1.05
C LEU A 21 2.83 14.03 0.47
N PHE A 22 2.40 12.98 1.19
CA PHE A 22 2.21 13.00 2.64
C PHE A 22 3.54 12.95 3.43
N PHE A 23 4.57 12.32 2.85
CA PHE A 23 5.90 12.16 3.45
C PHE A 23 6.63 13.46 3.81
N PHE A 24 6.20 14.59 3.26
CA PHE A 24 6.81 15.91 3.53
C PHE A 24 6.11 16.71 4.64
N SER A 25 5.08 16.16 5.29
CA SER A 25 4.36 16.86 6.37
C SER A 25 4.51 16.14 7.72
N LYS A 26 4.78 16.90 8.79
CA LYS A 26 4.71 16.39 10.16
C LYS A 26 3.25 16.16 10.54
N LEU A 27 2.98 15.07 11.25
CA LEU A 27 1.67 14.85 11.86
C LEU A 27 1.35 15.99 12.85
N PRO A 28 0.07 16.34 13.04
CA PRO A 28 -0.34 17.23 14.12
C PRO A 28 0.09 16.68 15.49
N GLU A 29 0.35 17.55 16.47
CA GLU A 29 0.95 17.18 17.76
C GLU A 29 0.14 16.12 18.53
N ALA A 30 -1.19 16.14 18.42
CA ALA A 30 -2.07 15.12 19.02
C ALA A 30 -1.85 13.69 18.46
N TYR A 31 -1.26 13.57 17.27
CA TYR A 31 -1.01 12.28 16.59
C TYR A 31 0.48 11.93 16.53
N ALA A 32 1.36 12.68 17.21
CA ALA A 32 2.80 12.44 17.16
C ALA A 32 3.20 11.02 17.63
N PHE A 33 2.38 10.38 18.47
CA PHE A 33 2.61 8.99 18.89
C PHE A 33 2.44 7.97 17.75
N LEU A 34 1.75 8.34 16.66
CA LEU A 34 1.55 7.50 15.46
C LEU A 34 2.67 7.65 14.43
N ASN A 35 3.63 8.56 14.63
CA ASN A 35 4.77 8.74 13.73
C ASN A 35 5.43 7.40 13.33
N PRO A 36 5.73 6.46 14.27
CA PRO A 36 6.34 5.18 13.90
C PRO A 36 5.49 4.32 12.94
N ILE A 37 4.15 4.46 12.98
CA ILE A 37 3.25 3.74 12.09
C ILE A 37 3.23 4.40 10.71
N VAL A 38 3.19 5.73 10.68
CA VAL A 38 3.20 6.52 9.44
C VAL A 38 4.51 6.33 8.69
N ASP A 39 5.63 6.16 9.39
CA ASP A 39 6.93 5.86 8.80
C ASP A 39 6.96 4.50 8.08
N VAL A 40 6.13 3.53 8.52
CA VAL A 40 6.04 2.18 7.94
C VAL A 40 4.95 2.07 6.87
N MET A 41 3.91 2.92 6.92
CA MET A 41 2.81 2.96 5.94
C MET A 41 3.22 2.91 4.44
N PRO A 42 4.33 3.52 3.99
CA PRO A 42 4.76 3.49 2.59
C PRO A 42 5.16 2.11 2.09
N VAL A 43 5.44 1.14 2.97
CA VAL A 43 5.79 -0.23 2.59
C VAL A 43 4.56 -1.05 2.18
N ILE A 44 3.35 -0.60 2.52
CA ILE A 44 2.08 -1.32 2.30
C ILE A 44 1.88 -1.78 0.84
N PRO A 45 2.18 -1.00 -0.21
CA PRO A 45 2.05 -1.45 -1.60
C PRO A 45 2.87 -2.71 -1.90
N ILE A 46 4.05 -2.85 -1.29
CA ILE A 46 4.90 -4.03 -1.45
C ILE A 46 4.24 -5.26 -0.83
N PHE A 47 3.61 -5.13 0.35
CA PHE A 47 2.88 -6.24 0.97
C PHE A 47 1.69 -6.68 0.12
N PHE A 48 0.98 -5.76 -0.53
CA PHE A 48 -0.10 -6.11 -1.45
C PHE A 48 0.40 -6.83 -2.71
N PHE A 49 1.55 -6.43 -3.25
CA PHE A 49 2.21 -7.16 -4.33
C PHE A 49 2.58 -8.59 -3.90
N LEU A 50 3.18 -8.75 -2.71
CA LEU A 50 3.52 -10.07 -2.16
C LEU A 50 2.28 -10.92 -1.86
N LEU A 51 1.21 -10.29 -1.39
CA LEU A 51 -0.07 -10.94 -1.12
C LEU A 51 -0.67 -11.57 -2.39
N ALA A 52 -0.43 -11.01 -3.57
CA ALA A 52 -0.86 -11.62 -4.82
C ALA A 52 -0.21 -13.00 -5.04
N PHE A 53 1.07 -13.17 -4.70
CA PHE A 53 1.75 -14.47 -4.77
C PHE A 53 1.27 -15.43 -3.69
N VAL A 54 1.02 -14.92 -2.48
CA VAL A 54 0.43 -15.74 -1.39
C VAL A 54 -0.95 -16.24 -1.80
N TRP A 55 -1.77 -15.38 -2.41
CA TRP A 55 -3.09 -15.74 -2.90
C TRP A 55 -3.01 -16.76 -4.05
N GLN A 56 -2.13 -16.54 -5.02
CA GLN A 56 -1.91 -17.51 -6.10
C GLN A 56 -1.40 -18.85 -5.57
N ALA A 57 -0.49 -18.85 -4.58
CA ALA A 57 0.00 -20.06 -3.93
C ALA A 57 -1.13 -20.81 -3.20
N ALA A 58 -2.03 -20.10 -2.52
CA ALA A 58 -3.21 -20.69 -1.88
C ALA A 58 -4.17 -21.35 -2.89
N LEU A 59 -4.17 -20.87 -4.14
CA LEU A 59 -4.88 -21.50 -5.25
C LEU A 59 -4.02 -22.51 -6.01
N SER A 60 -2.81 -22.84 -5.58
CA SER A 60 -1.88 -23.76 -6.25
C SER A 60 -1.39 -23.29 -7.62
N PHE A 61 -1.34 -21.97 -7.85
CA PHE A 61 -0.89 -21.36 -9.11
C PHE A 61 -1.61 -21.89 -10.35
N ARG A 62 -2.91 -22.20 -10.20
CA ARG A 62 -3.80 -22.55 -11.31
C ARG A 62 -4.47 -21.33 -11.92
#